data_AF-A0A138AE21-F1
#
_entry.id   AF-A0A138AE21-F1
#
_cell.length_a   1.000
_cell.length_b   1.000
_cell.length_c   1.000
_cell.angle_alpha   90.00
_cell.angle_beta   90.00
_cell.angle_gamma   90.00
#
_symmetry.space_group_name_H-M   'P 1'
#
loop_
_entity.id
_entity.type
_entity.pdbx_description
1 polymer ?
#
loop_
_entity_poly.entity_id
_entity_poly.type
_entity_poly.pdbx_seq_one_letter_code
_entity_poly.pdbx_strand_id
1 'polypeptide(L)'
;MALTRRVVAASAATSLVLAGCGLGQPEQKAWPKSSSIFDATTALPPTKVTTTTKPAVALPVSGPWVSITSGAFPKDQDGWAYGVEPAPGIAAFQTKSNGELGGCTISFPVSDRKGTVAFLSAGHCDNRNGERLFMYTTGDNSGTLELGDYQQGKNDVEIGAPDVPIPGATSRDYTVLTMGPQLYRGYGTAIVPGIRLRGTMPMSAVRALPAGTTICRHGARTGVTCGRLIQANERDFTWGARSIKGDSGGPVFVVNAAGEALGVGITSALGADGTSSIGTYLDPALKSLGLDLVLA
;
A
#
# COMPACT_ATOMS: atom_id res chain seq x y z
N MET A 1 -30.93 -0.45 80.06
CA MET A 1 -30.58 0.50 78.97
C MET A 1 -29.91 -0.29 77.85
N ALA A 2 -30.48 -0.18 76.63
CA ALA A 2 -29.96 -0.55 75.31
C ALA A 2 -29.56 -2.03 75.02
N LEU A 3 -30.55 -2.79 74.53
CA LEU A 3 -30.36 -3.93 73.60
C LEU A 3 -29.96 -3.36 72.21
N THR A 4 -28.87 -3.82 71.61
CA THR A 4 -28.57 -3.55 70.19
C THR A 4 -28.54 -4.87 69.41
N ARG A 5 -29.63 -5.13 68.66
CA ARG A 5 -29.73 -6.21 67.68
C ARG A 5 -28.84 -5.87 66.48
N ARG A 6 -27.90 -6.75 66.13
CA ARG A 6 -27.22 -6.73 64.82
C ARG A 6 -28.15 -7.37 63.79
N VAL A 7 -28.68 -6.56 62.88
CA VAL A 7 -29.38 -7.02 61.68
C VAL A 7 -28.32 -7.32 60.62
N VAL A 8 -28.29 -8.57 60.15
CA VAL A 8 -27.54 -8.98 58.97
C VAL A 8 -28.38 -8.60 57.75
N ALA A 9 -27.97 -7.56 57.03
CA ALA A 9 -28.57 -7.21 55.75
C ALA A 9 -27.96 -8.10 54.65
N ALA A 10 -28.72 -9.10 54.19
CA ALA A 10 -28.42 -9.81 52.96
C ALA A 10 -28.65 -8.86 51.78
N SER A 11 -27.56 -8.44 51.14
CA SER A 11 -27.63 -7.65 49.91
C SER A 11 -27.90 -8.59 48.75
N ALA A 12 -29.12 -8.55 48.21
CA ALA A 12 -29.45 -9.20 46.95
C ALA A 12 -28.70 -8.52 45.81
N ALA A 13 -27.72 -9.22 45.23
CA ALA A 13 -27.05 -8.79 44.00
C ALA A 13 -28.06 -8.87 42.85
N THR A 14 -28.63 -7.72 42.50
CA THR A 14 -29.45 -7.59 41.29
C THR A 14 -28.49 -7.36 40.14
N SER A 15 -28.26 -8.39 39.33
CA SER A 15 -27.51 -8.27 38.09
C SER A 15 -28.29 -7.39 37.10
N LEU A 16 -27.99 -6.10 37.06
CA LEU A 16 -28.36 -5.26 35.94
C LEU A 16 -27.53 -5.70 34.73
N VAL A 17 -28.18 -6.36 33.77
CA VAL A 17 -27.66 -6.52 32.42
C VAL A 17 -27.68 -5.15 31.77
N LEU A 18 -26.55 -4.43 31.84
CA LEU A 18 -26.28 -3.33 30.93
C LEU A 18 -26.12 -3.94 29.54
N ALA A 19 -27.14 -3.75 28.71
CA ALA A 19 -27.05 -3.92 27.27
C ALA A 19 -25.98 -2.94 26.74
N GLY A 20 -24.74 -3.40 26.70
CA GLY A 20 -23.68 -2.72 25.99
C GLY A 20 -24.09 -2.62 24.54
N CYS A 21 -24.20 -1.40 24.02
CA CYS A 21 -24.12 -1.14 22.60
C CYS A 21 -22.71 -1.58 22.16
N GLY A 22 -22.57 -2.87 21.86
CA GLY A 22 -21.43 -3.38 21.12
C GLY A 22 -21.46 -2.70 19.76
N LEU A 23 -20.52 -1.78 19.53
CA LEU A 23 -20.12 -1.40 18.20
C LEU A 23 -19.58 -2.66 17.53
N GLY A 24 -20.50 -3.44 16.95
CA GLY A 24 -20.15 -4.55 16.07
C GLY A 24 -19.24 -3.99 15.00
N GLN A 25 -18.04 -4.56 14.90
CA GLN A 25 -17.22 -4.41 13.70
C GLN A 25 -18.14 -4.72 12.50
N PRO A 26 -18.27 -3.83 11.50
CA PRO A 26 -19.11 -4.12 10.35
C PRO A 26 -18.57 -5.39 9.71
N GLU A 27 -19.38 -6.43 9.72
CA GLU A 27 -19.13 -7.69 9.04
C GLU A 27 -18.80 -7.36 7.57
N GLN A 28 -17.54 -7.57 7.17
CA GLN A 28 -17.12 -7.41 5.78
C GLN A 28 -17.85 -8.45 4.93
N LYS A 29 -19.02 -8.08 4.44
CA LYS A 29 -19.80 -8.87 3.49
C LYS A 29 -18.93 -9.15 2.27
N ALA A 30 -18.77 -10.42 1.91
CA ALA A 30 -18.10 -10.82 0.69
C ALA A 30 -18.78 -10.12 -0.50
N TRP A 31 -18.04 -9.22 -1.16
CA TRP A 31 -18.52 -8.52 -2.35
C TRP A 31 -18.64 -9.48 -3.54
N PRO A 32 -19.67 -9.33 -4.39
CA PRO A 32 -19.88 -10.22 -5.52
C PRO A 32 -18.73 -10.14 -6.51
N LYS A 33 -18.23 -11.30 -6.95
CA LYS A 33 -17.08 -11.48 -7.86
C LYS A 33 -17.25 -10.91 -9.29
N SER A 34 -18.24 -10.04 -9.52
CA SER A 34 -18.65 -9.56 -10.85
C SER A 34 -18.79 -8.04 -11.00
N SER A 35 -18.70 -7.27 -9.91
CA SER A 35 -18.62 -5.80 -9.96
C SER A 35 -17.16 -5.36 -10.10
N SER A 36 -16.88 -4.31 -10.87
CA SER A 36 -15.57 -3.66 -10.78
C SER A 36 -15.36 -3.22 -9.33
N ILE A 37 -14.14 -3.36 -8.84
CA ILE A 37 -13.77 -2.82 -7.53
C ILE A 37 -13.91 -1.28 -7.47
N PHE A 38 -14.15 -0.64 -8.62
CA PHE A 38 -14.26 0.79 -8.80
C PHE A 38 -15.70 1.27 -9.11
N ASP A 39 -16.69 0.38 -9.22
CA ASP A 39 -18.07 0.72 -9.66
C ASP A 39 -18.88 1.56 -8.63
N ALA A 40 -18.29 1.98 -7.50
CA ALA A 40 -19.00 2.75 -6.47
C ALA A 40 -19.25 4.22 -6.85
N THR A 41 -18.70 4.76 -7.94
CA THR A 41 -19.15 6.08 -8.43
C THR A 41 -18.83 6.31 -9.91
N THR A 42 -19.88 6.56 -10.69
CA THR A 42 -19.88 7.05 -12.09
C THR A 42 -19.44 6.06 -13.18
N ALA A 43 -20.43 5.58 -13.95
CA ALA A 43 -20.22 4.80 -15.16
C ALA A 43 -19.49 5.63 -16.25
N LEU A 44 -18.44 5.04 -16.83
CA LEU A 44 -17.66 5.60 -17.93
C LEU A 44 -18.36 5.43 -19.29
N PRO A 45 -18.29 6.41 -20.21
CA PRO A 45 -18.34 6.13 -21.64
C PRO A 45 -17.03 5.49 -22.12
N PRO A 46 -17.06 4.60 -23.13
CA PRO A 46 -15.92 3.80 -23.53
C PRO A 46 -14.85 4.67 -24.19
N THR A 47 -13.75 4.93 -23.48
CA THR A 47 -12.52 5.44 -24.12
C THR A 47 -11.67 4.23 -24.49
N LYS A 48 -11.32 4.11 -25.78
CA LYS A 48 -10.46 3.03 -26.30
C LYS A 48 -9.08 3.12 -25.65
N VAL A 49 -8.87 2.41 -24.55
CA VAL A 49 -7.53 2.01 -24.11
C VAL A 49 -7.05 0.98 -25.12
N THR A 50 -6.04 1.33 -25.91
CA THR A 50 -5.39 0.37 -26.79
C THR A 50 -4.43 -0.44 -25.94
N THR A 51 -4.91 -1.52 -25.35
CA THR A 51 -4.09 -2.52 -24.68
C THR A 51 -3.27 -3.24 -25.75
N THR A 52 -2.10 -2.70 -26.07
CA THR A 52 -1.19 -3.37 -27.00
C THR A 52 -0.60 -4.58 -26.30
N THR A 53 -1.19 -5.75 -26.55
CA THR A 53 -0.69 -7.06 -26.08
C THR A 53 0.51 -7.46 -26.93
N LYS A 54 1.58 -6.66 -26.91
CA LYS A 54 2.89 -7.19 -27.30
C LYS A 54 3.36 -8.04 -26.12
N PRO A 55 3.73 -9.32 -26.30
CA PRO A 55 4.33 -10.07 -25.23
C PRO A 55 5.62 -9.34 -24.85
N ALA A 56 5.59 -8.67 -23.69
CA ALA A 56 6.81 -8.18 -23.08
C ALA A 56 7.69 -9.41 -22.91
N VAL A 57 8.88 -9.41 -23.51
CA VAL A 57 9.89 -10.43 -23.22
C VAL A 57 10.01 -10.47 -21.70
N ALA A 58 9.62 -11.59 -21.11
CA ALA A 58 9.63 -11.78 -19.67
C ALA A 58 11.08 -11.61 -19.21
N LEU A 59 11.31 -10.65 -18.31
CA LEU A 59 12.65 -10.50 -17.76
C LEU A 59 13.04 -11.78 -17.03
N PRO A 60 14.31 -12.21 -17.12
CA PRO A 60 14.78 -13.29 -16.30
C PRO A 60 14.57 -12.91 -14.83
N VAL A 61 14.03 -13.85 -14.05
CA VAL A 61 13.85 -13.69 -12.60
C VAL A 61 15.19 -13.74 -11.84
N SER A 62 16.28 -14.12 -12.53
CA SER A 62 17.64 -14.11 -12.03
C SER A 62 18.44 -12.91 -12.58
N GLY A 63 19.20 -12.28 -11.69
CA GLY A 63 20.00 -11.07 -11.96
C GLY A 63 21.28 -11.33 -12.77
N PRO A 64 22.18 -10.32 -12.86
CA PRO A 64 22.49 -9.40 -11.77
C PRO A 64 21.53 -8.19 -11.65
N TRP A 65 21.12 -7.91 -10.41
CA TRP A 65 20.31 -6.76 -10.03
C TRP A 65 21.19 -5.64 -9.47
N VAL A 66 20.98 -4.41 -9.90
CA VAL A 66 21.86 -3.26 -9.62
C VAL A 66 21.22 -2.26 -8.67
N SER A 67 22.06 -1.46 -8.02
CA SER A 67 21.62 -0.33 -7.19
C SER A 67 21.45 0.90 -8.06
N ILE A 68 20.37 1.66 -7.82
CA ILE A 68 20.13 2.97 -8.42
C ILE A 68 19.89 4.01 -7.31
N THR A 69 20.25 5.26 -7.55
CA THR A 69 20.13 6.35 -6.55
C THR A 69 19.47 7.60 -7.11
N SER A 70 19.24 7.66 -8.41
CA SER A 70 18.64 8.80 -9.10
C SER A 70 17.16 8.57 -9.41
N GLY A 71 16.43 9.67 -9.65
CA GLY A 71 15.05 9.63 -10.14
C GLY A 71 13.96 9.79 -9.07
N ALA A 72 14.32 10.35 -7.91
CA ALA A 72 13.33 10.83 -6.95
C ALA A 72 12.59 12.07 -7.49
N PHE A 73 11.30 12.18 -7.18
CA PHE A 73 10.50 13.38 -7.45
C PHE A 73 10.98 14.58 -6.62
N PRO A 74 10.73 15.82 -7.08
CA PRO A 74 11.02 17.03 -6.30
C PRO A 74 10.29 16.99 -4.95
N LYS A 75 10.91 17.60 -3.94
CA LYS A 75 10.36 17.66 -2.59
C LYS A 75 9.69 19.00 -2.34
N ASP A 76 8.58 18.97 -1.62
CA ASP A 76 7.94 20.16 -1.09
C ASP A 76 8.69 20.71 0.13
N GLN A 77 8.21 21.83 0.68
CA GLN A 77 8.76 22.50 1.84
C GLN A 77 8.80 21.63 3.12
N ASP A 78 8.00 20.56 3.17
CA ASP A 78 7.94 19.60 4.28
C ASP A 78 8.74 18.31 3.99
N GLY A 79 9.40 18.25 2.84
CA GLY A 79 10.25 17.13 2.41
C GLY A 79 9.47 15.93 1.85
N TRP A 80 8.26 16.13 1.33
CA TRP A 80 7.48 15.10 0.63
C TRP A 80 7.59 15.23 -0.88
N ALA A 81 7.59 14.11 -1.59
CA ALA A 81 7.52 14.08 -3.04
C ALA A 81 6.17 14.60 -3.51
N TYR A 82 6.21 15.58 -4.42
CA TYR A 82 5.02 16.09 -5.11
C TYR A 82 5.14 15.88 -6.62
N GLY A 83 4.04 16.06 -7.34
CA GLY A 83 4.02 16.03 -8.80
C GLY A 83 2.72 16.59 -9.36
N VAL A 84 2.68 16.84 -10.66
CA VAL A 84 1.49 17.42 -11.31
C VAL A 84 0.39 16.39 -11.59
N GLU A 85 0.73 15.10 -11.47
CA GLU A 85 -0.17 13.96 -11.63
C GLU A 85 0.18 12.85 -10.63
N PRO A 86 -0.75 11.94 -10.30
CA PRO A 86 -0.45 10.79 -9.44
C PRO A 86 0.53 9.85 -10.13
N ALA A 87 1.60 9.45 -9.43
CA ALA A 87 2.62 8.55 -9.96
C ALA A 87 3.32 7.79 -8.81
N PRO A 88 3.96 6.65 -9.07
CA PRO A 88 4.65 5.90 -8.04
C PRO A 88 5.77 6.71 -7.38
N GLY A 89 5.86 6.70 -6.06
CA GLY A 89 6.87 7.48 -5.31
C GLY A 89 6.41 8.89 -4.90
N ILE A 90 5.25 9.36 -5.35
CA ILE A 90 4.63 10.62 -4.91
C ILE A 90 3.87 10.43 -3.60
N ALA A 91 3.74 11.48 -2.80
CA ALA A 91 2.96 11.46 -1.57
C ALA A 91 1.45 11.51 -1.84
N ALA A 92 0.68 10.69 -1.13
CA ALA A 92 -0.76 10.83 -0.97
C ALA A 92 -1.07 11.04 0.51
N PHE A 93 -1.93 12.01 0.79
CA PHE A 93 -2.25 12.46 2.14
C PHE A 93 -3.72 12.25 2.48
N GLN A 94 -3.96 11.88 3.74
CA GLN A 94 -5.28 11.80 4.36
C GLN A 94 -5.22 12.47 5.73
N THR A 95 -6.23 13.27 6.06
CA THR A 95 -6.34 13.88 7.39
C THR A 95 -6.71 12.80 8.40
N LYS A 96 -5.95 12.67 9.48
CA LYS A 96 -6.20 11.71 10.57
C LYS A 96 -7.30 12.19 11.51
N SER A 97 -7.83 11.30 12.36
CA SER A 97 -8.88 11.61 13.33
C SER A 97 -8.53 12.78 14.27
N ASN A 98 -7.24 12.91 14.64
CA ASN A 98 -6.71 13.99 15.46
C ASN A 98 -6.45 15.31 14.69
N GLY A 99 -6.80 15.38 13.40
CA GLY A 99 -6.58 16.55 12.55
C GLY A 99 -5.18 16.66 11.95
N GLU A 100 -4.25 15.77 12.31
CA GLU A 100 -2.92 15.74 11.70
C GLU A 100 -2.98 15.21 10.27
N LEU A 101 -2.08 15.68 9.42
CA LEU A 101 -1.93 15.15 8.07
C LEU A 101 -1.13 13.83 8.09
N GLY A 102 -1.74 12.73 7.67
CA GLY A 102 -1.10 11.44 7.45
C GLY A 102 -0.69 11.29 5.99
N GLY A 103 0.60 11.14 5.72
CA GLY A 103 1.11 10.91 4.37
C GLY A 103 1.67 9.49 4.19
N CYS A 104 1.40 8.92 3.03
CA CYS A 104 2.01 7.69 2.52
C CYS A 104 2.45 7.88 1.07
N THR A 105 3.07 6.85 0.50
CA THR A 105 3.58 6.87 -0.87
C THR A 105 2.66 6.11 -1.81
N ILE A 106 2.32 6.73 -2.95
CA ILE A 106 1.63 6.10 -4.08
C ILE A 106 2.54 5.01 -4.66
N SER A 107 1.99 3.81 -4.85
CA SER A 107 2.74 2.63 -5.32
C SER A 107 2.59 2.40 -6.83
N PHE A 108 2.69 1.14 -7.25
CA PHE A 108 2.47 0.74 -8.64
C PHE A 108 1.07 1.11 -9.15
N PRO A 109 0.96 1.57 -10.41
CA PRO A 109 -0.33 1.67 -11.09
C PRO A 109 -0.86 0.26 -11.39
N VAL A 110 -2.15 0.08 -11.21
CA VAL A 110 -2.86 -1.19 -11.41
C VAL A 110 -4.15 -0.95 -12.17
N SER A 111 -4.64 -1.97 -12.86
CA SER A 111 -5.93 -1.94 -13.54
C SER A 111 -6.76 -3.18 -13.24
N ASP A 112 -8.08 -3.00 -13.20
CA ASP A 112 -9.00 -4.14 -13.24
C ASP A 112 -9.19 -4.68 -14.67
N ARG A 113 -9.97 -5.75 -14.79
CA ARG A 113 -10.35 -6.35 -16.08
C ARG A 113 -11.13 -5.42 -17.01
N LYS A 114 -11.72 -4.34 -16.48
CA LYS A 114 -12.42 -3.32 -17.27
C LYS A 114 -11.45 -2.22 -17.76
N GLY A 115 -10.19 -2.25 -17.34
CA GLY A 115 -9.18 -1.24 -17.66
C GLY A 115 -9.26 0.01 -16.79
N THR A 116 -10.02 -0.02 -15.70
CA THR A 116 -10.08 1.09 -14.75
C THR A 116 -8.79 1.13 -13.94
N VAL A 117 -8.13 2.28 -13.91
CA VAL A 117 -6.81 2.43 -13.29
C VAL A 117 -6.92 2.96 -11.86
N ALA A 118 -6.07 2.43 -11.00
CA ALA A 118 -5.83 2.88 -9.64
C ALA A 118 -4.35 2.72 -9.30
N PHE A 119 -3.99 3.05 -8.07
CA PHE A 119 -2.66 2.79 -7.54
C PHE A 119 -2.75 1.86 -6.34
N LEU A 120 -1.65 1.17 -6.03
CA LEU A 120 -1.52 0.50 -4.74
C LEU A 120 -0.93 1.46 -3.69
N SER A 121 -1.07 1.10 -2.42
CA SER A 121 -0.36 1.67 -1.27
C SER A 121 -0.30 0.63 -0.16
N ALA A 122 0.24 0.96 1.01
CA ALA A 122 0.17 0.09 2.18
C ALA A 122 -1.18 0.23 2.88
N GLY A 123 -1.73 -0.86 3.42
CA GLY A 123 -3.07 -0.84 3.99
C GLY A 123 -3.16 -0.07 5.30
N HIS A 124 -2.11 -0.06 6.11
CA HIS A 124 -2.07 0.78 7.32
C HIS A 124 -2.08 2.29 7.03
N CYS A 125 -1.94 2.70 5.75
CA CYS A 125 -2.07 4.10 5.35
C CYS A 125 -3.50 4.61 5.34
N ASP A 126 -4.50 3.72 5.35
CA ASP A 126 -5.89 4.11 5.49
C ASP A 126 -6.21 4.44 6.95
N ASN A 127 -6.08 5.72 7.29
CA ASN A 127 -6.32 6.24 8.64
C ASN A 127 -7.80 6.60 8.85
N ARG A 128 -8.56 6.78 7.77
CA ARG A 128 -9.99 7.13 7.77
C ARG A 128 -10.68 6.46 6.58
N ASN A 129 -11.19 5.25 6.80
CA ASN A 129 -11.85 4.46 5.75
C ASN A 129 -12.96 5.27 5.05
N GLY A 130 -12.91 5.32 3.72
CA GLY A 130 -13.84 6.05 2.86
C GLY A 130 -13.57 7.55 2.74
N GLU A 131 -12.58 8.10 3.44
CA GLU A 131 -12.18 9.49 3.24
C GLU A 131 -11.20 9.64 2.10
N ARG A 132 -11.43 10.70 1.32
CA ARG A 132 -10.69 11.00 0.10
C ARG A 132 -9.31 11.53 0.43
N LEU A 133 -8.35 11.17 -0.41
CA LEU A 133 -6.98 11.64 -0.29
C LEU A 133 -6.75 12.86 -1.17
N PHE A 134 -5.60 13.50 -0.96
CA PHE A 134 -5.07 14.49 -1.88
C PHE A 134 -3.56 14.36 -1.99
N MET A 135 -2.97 15.03 -2.97
CA MET A 135 -1.53 15.20 -3.11
C MET A 135 -1.20 16.66 -3.38
N TYR A 136 0.00 17.08 -2.99
CA TYR A 136 0.51 18.39 -3.40
C TYR A 136 1.02 18.32 -4.84
N THR A 137 0.90 19.45 -5.54
CA THR A 137 1.32 19.63 -6.93
C THR A 137 2.38 20.71 -7.10
N THR A 138 2.67 21.45 -6.03
CA THR A 138 3.68 22.52 -5.98
C THR A 138 4.56 22.36 -4.75
N GLY A 139 5.79 22.87 -4.81
CA GLY A 139 6.74 22.74 -3.70
C GLY A 139 6.43 23.60 -2.47
N ASP A 140 5.57 24.61 -2.60
CA ASP A 140 5.12 25.49 -1.52
C ASP A 140 3.78 25.04 -0.90
N ASN A 141 3.27 23.88 -1.30
CA ASN A 141 1.99 23.30 -0.88
C ASN A 141 0.75 24.15 -1.20
N SER A 142 0.86 25.14 -2.11
CA SER A 142 -0.27 25.97 -2.52
C SER A 142 -1.22 25.28 -3.49
N GLY A 143 -0.73 24.33 -4.28
CA GLY A 143 -1.52 23.55 -5.23
C GLY A 143 -1.78 22.13 -4.75
N THR A 144 -3.03 21.69 -4.78
CA THR A 144 -3.43 20.31 -4.46
C THR A 144 -4.21 19.66 -5.60
N LEU A 145 -4.17 18.33 -5.61
CA LEU A 145 -4.92 17.48 -6.50
C LEU A 145 -5.64 16.44 -5.65
N GLU A 146 -6.97 16.42 -5.73
CA GLU A 146 -7.83 15.51 -4.98
C GLU A 146 -7.82 14.13 -5.62
N LEU A 147 -7.57 13.09 -4.82
CA LEU A 147 -7.56 11.69 -5.21
C LEU A 147 -8.88 11.01 -4.78
N GLY A 148 -9.00 9.72 -5.05
CA GLY A 148 -10.04 8.91 -4.45
C GLY A 148 -9.69 8.50 -3.01
N ASP A 149 -10.43 7.53 -2.49
CA ASP A 149 -10.21 6.92 -1.19
C ASP A 149 -9.38 5.62 -1.30
N TYR A 150 -9.00 5.09 -0.15
CA TYR A 150 -8.45 3.75 -0.05
C TYR A 150 -9.56 2.70 -0.01
N GLN A 151 -9.35 1.62 -0.75
CA GLN A 151 -10.31 0.54 -0.93
C GLN A 151 -9.64 -0.82 -0.75
N GLN A 152 -10.38 -1.78 -0.20
CA GLN A 152 -9.93 -3.16 -0.01
C GLN A 152 -8.62 -3.27 0.79
N GLY A 153 -8.40 -2.32 1.71
CA GLY A 153 -7.24 -2.32 2.59
C GLY A 153 -7.14 -3.59 3.41
N LYS A 154 -5.93 -4.14 3.46
CA LYS A 154 -5.50 -5.18 4.39
C LYS A 154 -4.31 -4.64 5.16
N ASN A 155 -4.34 -4.78 6.48
CA ASN A 155 -3.23 -4.48 7.38
C ASN A 155 -3.18 -5.59 8.43
N ASP A 156 -2.15 -6.43 8.38
CA ASP A 156 -1.91 -7.49 9.37
C ASP A 156 -0.49 -7.45 9.97
N VAL A 157 0.22 -6.34 9.76
CA VAL A 157 1.59 -6.06 10.24
C VAL A 157 1.60 -5.18 11.49
N GLU A 158 0.44 -4.67 11.90
CA GLU A 158 0.30 -3.95 13.15
C GLU A 158 0.47 -4.89 14.36
N ILE A 159 1.19 -4.44 15.39
CA ILE A 159 1.37 -5.21 16.62
C ILE A 159 -0.01 -5.50 17.23
N GLY A 160 -0.41 -6.77 17.26
CA GLY A 160 -1.72 -7.21 17.76
C GLY A 160 -2.79 -7.47 16.69
N ALA A 161 -2.45 -7.35 15.40
CA ALA A 161 -3.35 -7.78 14.32
C ALA A 161 -3.64 -9.29 14.46
N PRO A 162 -4.91 -9.72 14.32
CA PRO A 162 -5.27 -11.12 14.48
C PRO A 162 -4.62 -11.93 13.35
N ASP A 163 -3.93 -13.01 13.74
CA ASP A 163 -3.18 -13.90 12.84
C ASP A 163 -4.14 -14.80 12.04
N VAL A 164 -5.08 -14.20 11.31
CA VAL A 164 -6.09 -14.92 10.51
C VAL A 164 -5.48 -15.22 9.14
N PRO A 165 -5.19 -16.50 8.83
CA PRO A 165 -4.65 -16.87 7.53
C PRO A 165 -5.69 -16.59 6.45
N ILE A 166 -5.32 -15.89 5.37
CA ILE A 166 -6.07 -15.89 4.11
C ILE A 166 -5.28 -16.78 3.15
N PRO A 167 -5.95 -17.58 2.29
CA PRO A 167 -5.27 -18.41 1.31
C PRO A 167 -4.33 -17.59 0.42
N GLY A 168 -3.02 -17.87 0.46
CA GLY A 168 -2.04 -17.42 -0.54
C GLY A 168 -1.01 -16.37 -0.10
N ALA A 169 -1.12 -15.74 1.07
CA ALA A 169 -0.05 -14.94 1.69
C ALA A 169 -0.36 -14.65 3.17
N THR A 170 0.67 -14.66 4.01
CA THR A 170 0.55 -14.50 5.47
C THR A 170 0.89 -13.09 6.00
N SER A 171 1.38 -12.17 5.15
CA SER A 171 1.28 -10.73 5.40
C SER A 171 0.59 -10.01 4.24
N ARG A 172 -0.27 -9.06 4.58
CA ARG A 172 -1.15 -8.28 3.73
C ARG A 172 -1.19 -6.86 4.26
N ASP A 173 -0.18 -6.07 3.90
CA ASP A 173 -0.17 -4.62 4.08
C ASP A 173 -0.30 -3.93 2.73
N TYR A 174 -1.51 -3.92 2.21
CA TYR A 174 -1.79 -3.31 0.93
C TYR A 174 -3.19 -2.72 0.88
N THR A 175 -3.37 -1.73 0.03
CA THR A 175 -4.67 -1.15 -0.29
C THR A 175 -4.68 -0.63 -1.72
N VAL A 176 -5.88 -0.44 -2.27
CA VAL A 176 -6.09 0.20 -3.56
C VAL A 176 -6.43 1.66 -3.34
N LEU A 177 -5.57 2.57 -3.80
CA LEU A 177 -5.84 3.99 -3.89
C LEU A 177 -6.60 4.28 -5.18
N THR A 178 -7.87 4.61 -5.06
CA THR A 178 -8.68 4.98 -6.22
C THR A 178 -8.29 6.37 -6.73
N MET A 179 -8.46 6.60 -8.04
CA MET A 179 -8.08 7.87 -8.66
C MET A 179 -9.11 8.99 -8.43
N GLY A 180 -10.35 8.64 -8.07
CA GLY A 180 -11.43 9.61 -7.98
C GLY A 180 -11.59 10.44 -9.27
N PRO A 181 -11.77 11.77 -9.18
CA PRO A 181 -11.85 12.70 -10.32
C PRO A 181 -10.62 12.71 -11.23
N GLN A 182 -9.49 12.17 -10.78
CA GLN A 182 -8.22 12.19 -11.51
C GLN A 182 -8.12 11.12 -12.58
N LEU A 183 -9.02 10.14 -12.54
CA LEU A 183 -9.10 9.10 -13.56
C LEU A 183 -9.17 9.70 -14.98
N TYR A 184 -9.66 10.93 -15.11
CA TYR A 184 -9.88 11.64 -16.37
C TYR A 184 -8.78 12.63 -16.76
N ARG A 185 -7.77 12.87 -15.90
CA ARG A 185 -6.80 13.96 -16.09
C ARG A 185 -5.40 13.48 -16.51
N GLY A 186 -4.98 12.31 -16.04
CA GLY A 186 -3.65 11.76 -16.32
C GLY A 186 -3.07 11.06 -15.10
N TYR A 187 -2.10 10.18 -15.35
CA TYR A 187 -1.35 9.49 -14.32
C TYR A 187 0.00 9.01 -14.86
N GLY A 188 1.01 8.98 -14.00
CA GLY A 188 2.33 8.47 -14.32
C GLY A 188 2.44 6.97 -14.02
N THR A 189 3.09 6.22 -14.92
CA THR A 189 3.34 4.78 -14.74
C THR A 189 4.79 4.44 -14.42
N ALA A 190 5.71 5.38 -14.65
CA ALA A 190 7.13 5.16 -14.40
C ALA A 190 7.40 5.09 -12.90
N ILE A 191 7.94 3.96 -12.43
CA ILE A 191 8.33 3.81 -11.02
C ILE A 191 9.50 4.70 -10.64
N VAL A 192 10.39 4.97 -11.60
CA VAL A 192 11.54 5.87 -11.53
C VAL A 192 11.79 6.34 -12.97
N PRO A 193 12.10 7.62 -13.24
CA PRO A 193 12.47 8.08 -14.58
C PRO A 193 13.58 7.22 -15.21
N GLY A 194 13.35 6.74 -16.43
CA GLY A 194 14.31 5.90 -17.17
C GLY A 194 14.27 4.40 -16.81
N ILE A 195 13.50 3.99 -15.80
CA ILE A 195 13.31 2.58 -15.45
C ILE A 195 12.00 2.06 -16.02
N ARG A 196 12.08 0.94 -16.76
CA ARG A 196 10.92 0.30 -17.39
C ARG A 196 10.46 -0.89 -16.57
N LEU A 197 9.26 -0.80 -16.00
CA LEU A 197 8.62 -1.93 -15.33
C LEU A 197 8.15 -2.93 -16.39
N ARG A 198 8.56 -4.20 -16.25
CA ARG A 198 8.26 -5.27 -17.23
C ARG A 198 7.32 -6.34 -16.69
N GLY A 199 6.95 -6.24 -15.42
CA GLY A 199 6.06 -7.17 -14.76
C GLY A 199 6.36 -7.29 -13.28
N THR A 200 5.85 -8.35 -12.68
CA THR A 200 6.01 -8.68 -11.27
C THR A 200 6.92 -9.91 -11.12
N MET A 201 7.80 -9.91 -10.13
CA MET A 201 8.52 -11.10 -9.70
C MET A 201 7.60 -11.97 -8.82
N PRO A 202 7.35 -13.24 -9.16
CA PRO A 202 6.54 -14.12 -8.32
C PRO A 202 7.13 -14.28 -6.92
N MET A 203 6.29 -14.40 -5.89
CA MET A 203 6.75 -14.57 -4.50
C MET A 203 7.75 -15.72 -4.33
N SER A 204 7.53 -16.85 -5.02
CA SER A 204 8.46 -17.99 -5.00
C SER A 204 9.84 -17.63 -5.56
N ALA A 205 9.90 -16.78 -6.58
CA ALA A 205 11.15 -16.29 -7.14
C ALA A 205 11.84 -15.30 -6.19
N VAL A 206 11.09 -14.41 -5.53
CA VAL A 206 11.63 -13.51 -4.50
C VAL A 206 12.25 -14.32 -3.34
N ARG A 207 11.57 -15.38 -2.88
CA ARG A 207 12.08 -16.30 -1.85
C ARG A 207 13.32 -17.08 -2.26
N ALA A 208 13.48 -17.33 -3.56
CA ALA A 208 14.64 -18.01 -4.11
C ALA A 208 15.82 -17.07 -4.41
N LEU A 209 15.65 -15.74 -4.27
CA LEU A 209 16.76 -14.80 -4.44
C LEU A 209 17.83 -15.05 -3.37
N PRO A 210 19.12 -15.06 -3.76
CA PRO A 210 20.20 -15.13 -2.79
C PRO A 210 20.15 -13.95 -1.82
N ALA A 211 20.43 -14.21 -0.54
CA ALA A 211 20.74 -13.15 0.41
C ALA A 211 21.87 -12.27 -0.15
N GLY A 212 21.78 -10.95 0.05
CA GLY A 212 22.66 -9.98 -0.59
C GLY A 212 22.19 -9.48 -1.97
N THR A 213 21.11 -10.01 -2.53
CA THR A 213 20.51 -9.47 -3.76
C THR A 213 20.13 -8.01 -3.58
N THR A 214 20.44 -7.15 -4.56
CA THR A 214 20.05 -5.73 -4.50
C THR A 214 18.57 -5.56 -4.78
N ILE A 215 17.85 -4.94 -3.85
CA ILE A 215 16.44 -4.57 -3.96
C ILE A 215 16.29 -3.07 -3.72
N CYS A 216 15.52 -2.41 -4.56
CA CYS A 216 15.27 -0.98 -4.53
C CYS A 216 13.84 -0.67 -4.13
N ARG A 217 13.62 0.53 -3.59
CA ARG A 217 12.31 1.10 -3.31
C ARG A 217 12.28 2.57 -3.69
N HIS A 218 11.08 3.10 -3.95
CA HIS A 218 10.87 4.53 -4.16
C HIS A 218 9.87 5.06 -3.12
N GLY A 219 10.30 5.93 -2.21
CA GLY A 219 9.43 6.53 -1.20
C GLY A 219 9.24 8.03 -1.36
N ALA A 220 8.08 8.50 -0.92
CA ALA A 220 7.74 9.92 -0.95
C ALA A 220 8.66 10.78 -0.07
N ARG A 221 9.36 10.23 0.92
CA ARG A 221 10.31 10.98 1.75
C ARG A 221 11.74 10.75 1.32
N THR A 222 12.18 9.50 1.27
CA THR A 222 13.58 9.17 1.03
C THR A 222 13.95 9.10 -0.46
N GLY A 223 12.98 9.15 -1.36
CA GLY A 223 13.24 8.97 -2.79
C GLY A 223 13.61 7.51 -3.09
N VAL A 224 14.53 7.31 -4.03
CA VAL A 224 14.99 5.97 -4.41
C VAL A 224 16.10 5.52 -3.48
N THR A 225 15.89 4.42 -2.76
CA THR A 225 16.89 3.79 -1.90
C THR A 225 16.99 2.30 -2.23
N CYS A 226 18.21 1.78 -2.29
CA CYS A 226 18.46 0.36 -2.54
C CYS A 226 19.27 -0.24 -1.40
N GLY A 227 19.07 -1.54 -1.20
CA GLY A 227 19.68 -2.30 -0.12
C GLY A 227 19.80 -3.77 -0.46
N ARG A 228 20.45 -4.50 0.43
CA ARG A 228 20.67 -5.94 0.30
C ARG A 228 19.49 -6.69 0.89
N LEU A 229 18.97 -7.68 0.15
CA LEU A 229 18.02 -8.66 0.67
C LEU A 229 18.65 -9.38 1.86
N ILE A 230 17.96 -9.37 2.99
CA ILE A 230 18.38 -10.05 4.22
C ILE A 230 17.72 -11.43 4.25
N GLN A 231 16.39 -11.47 4.10
CA GLN A 231 15.60 -12.70 4.11
C GLN A 231 14.27 -12.51 3.38
N ALA A 232 13.70 -13.60 2.90
CA ALA A 232 12.37 -13.67 2.30
C ALA A 232 11.69 -14.96 2.73
N ASN A 233 10.54 -14.85 3.40
CA ASN A 233 9.78 -15.97 3.97
C ASN A 233 8.35 -15.99 3.41
N GLU A 234 7.43 -16.72 4.04
CA GLU A 234 6.05 -16.85 3.55
C GLU A 234 5.17 -15.63 3.85
N ARG A 235 5.52 -14.85 4.87
CA ARG A 235 4.82 -13.63 5.25
C ARG A 235 5.31 -12.46 4.43
N ASP A 236 6.62 -12.22 4.47
CA ASP A 236 7.23 -10.99 4.02
C ASP A 236 8.68 -11.21 3.54
N PHE A 237 9.32 -10.10 3.14
CA PHE A 237 10.75 -10.04 2.94
C PHE A 237 11.33 -8.80 3.59
N THR A 238 12.58 -8.91 4.03
CA THR A 238 13.33 -7.86 4.72
C THR A 238 14.59 -7.50 3.94
N TRP A 239 14.87 -6.21 3.78
CA TRP A 239 16.09 -5.75 3.09
C TRP A 239 16.63 -4.44 3.68
N GLY A 240 17.93 -4.22 3.52
CA GLY A 240 18.65 -3.07 4.10
C GLY A 240 18.56 -1.78 3.28
N ALA A 241 17.36 -1.34 2.86
CA ALA A 241 17.19 -0.01 2.28
C ALA A 241 16.66 0.98 3.31
N ARG A 242 17.19 2.21 3.28
CA ARG A 242 16.72 3.31 4.13
C ARG A 242 15.25 3.62 3.84
N SER A 243 14.46 3.70 4.89
CA SER A 243 13.05 4.09 4.87
C SER A 243 12.75 4.93 6.11
N ILE A 244 11.88 5.92 6.00
CA ILE A 244 11.38 6.71 7.14
C ILE A 244 9.85 6.85 7.09
N LYS A 245 9.24 7.33 8.17
CA LYS A 245 7.78 7.58 8.21
C LYS A 245 7.32 8.43 7.03
N GLY A 246 6.33 7.91 6.30
CA GLY A 246 5.80 8.50 5.05
C GLY A 246 6.19 7.74 3.79
N ASP A 247 7.21 6.90 3.89
CA ASP A 247 7.66 6.04 2.79
C ASP A 247 6.85 4.74 2.64
N SER A 248 5.95 4.46 3.59
CA SER A 248 5.00 3.36 3.54
C SER A 248 4.17 3.40 2.26
N GLY A 249 3.90 2.24 1.68
CA GLY A 249 3.21 2.08 0.40
C GLY A 249 4.12 2.18 -0.83
N GLY A 250 5.34 2.71 -0.71
CA GLY A 250 6.23 2.92 -1.86
C GLY A 250 6.56 1.62 -2.61
N PRO A 251 6.67 1.65 -3.95
CA PRO A 251 6.95 0.45 -4.75
C PRO A 251 8.34 -0.10 -4.43
N VAL A 252 8.44 -1.42 -4.33
CA VAL A 252 9.69 -2.17 -4.14
C VAL A 252 9.94 -3.03 -5.37
N PHE A 253 11.14 -2.97 -5.93
CA PHE A 253 11.47 -3.56 -7.22
C PHE A 253 12.95 -3.97 -7.29
N VAL A 254 13.25 -4.87 -8.22
CA VAL A 254 14.62 -5.10 -8.70
C VAL A 254 14.78 -4.47 -10.07
N VAL A 255 16.02 -4.09 -10.42
CA VAL A 255 16.34 -3.47 -11.70
C VAL A 255 17.66 -4.01 -12.23
N ASN A 256 17.73 -4.29 -13.53
CA ASN A 256 18.96 -4.73 -14.19
C ASN A 256 19.77 -3.54 -14.73
N ALA A 257 20.99 -3.78 -15.23
CA ALA A 257 21.84 -2.73 -15.78
C ALA A 257 21.27 -2.04 -17.03
N ALA A 258 20.29 -2.65 -17.70
CA ALA A 258 19.59 -2.08 -18.86
C ALA A 258 18.40 -1.18 -18.45
N GLY A 259 18.15 -1.00 -17.16
CA GLY A 259 17.03 -0.21 -16.64
C GLY A 259 15.68 -0.92 -16.74
N GLU A 260 15.68 -2.25 -16.89
CA GLU A 260 14.45 -3.05 -16.88
C GLU A 260 14.20 -3.58 -15.45
N ALA A 261 12.97 -3.43 -14.97
CA ALA A 261 12.60 -3.72 -13.60
C ALA A 261 11.47 -4.75 -13.48
N LEU A 262 11.49 -5.49 -12.37
CA LEU A 262 10.38 -6.31 -11.90
C LEU A 262 9.90 -5.78 -10.56
N GLY A 263 8.60 -5.61 -10.42
CA GLY A 263 7.97 -5.29 -9.13
C GLY A 263 8.08 -6.47 -8.18
N VAL A 264 8.51 -6.22 -6.95
CA VAL A 264 8.76 -7.23 -5.91
C VAL A 264 7.71 -7.11 -4.81
N GLY A 265 7.44 -5.88 -4.35
CA GLY A 265 6.60 -5.67 -3.18
C GLY A 265 6.20 -4.22 -2.94
N ILE A 266 5.56 -4.00 -1.81
CA ILE A 266 5.08 -2.71 -1.32
C ILE A 266 5.76 -2.46 0.02
N THR A 267 6.32 -1.27 0.23
CA THR A 267 6.96 -0.92 1.52
C THR A 267 5.91 -0.95 2.61
N SER A 268 6.13 -1.73 3.66
CA SER A 268 5.18 -1.91 4.76
C SER A 268 5.70 -1.27 6.05
N ALA A 269 6.71 -1.85 6.67
CA ALA A 269 7.19 -1.44 7.99
C ALA A 269 8.73 -1.36 8.04
N LEU A 270 9.25 -0.93 9.18
CA LEU A 270 10.66 -1.14 9.54
C LEU A 270 10.82 -2.51 10.20
N GLY A 271 11.98 -3.14 9.99
CA GLY A 271 12.34 -4.36 10.70
C GLY A 271 12.61 -4.12 12.18
N ALA A 272 12.69 -5.22 12.95
CA ALA A 272 12.92 -5.18 14.39
C ALA A 272 14.25 -4.51 14.79
N ASP A 273 15.22 -4.45 13.87
CA ASP A 273 16.49 -3.75 14.03
C ASP A 273 16.37 -2.21 13.87
N GLY A 274 15.19 -1.71 13.52
CA GLY A 274 14.90 -0.28 13.31
C GLY A 274 15.58 0.33 12.09
N THR A 275 16.29 -0.44 11.27
CA THR A 275 17.10 0.06 10.15
C THR A 275 16.81 -0.64 8.82
N SER A 276 16.36 -1.88 8.88
CA SER A 276 15.89 -2.63 7.72
C SER A 276 14.44 -2.27 7.37
N SER A 277 14.06 -2.50 6.12
CA SER A 277 12.69 -2.35 5.62
C SER A 277 12.03 -3.72 5.47
N ILE A 278 10.73 -3.78 5.75
CA ILE A 278 9.85 -4.93 5.50
C ILE A 278 8.92 -4.60 4.34
N GLY A 279 8.67 -5.61 3.50
CA GLY A 279 7.85 -5.47 2.30
C GLY A 279 6.80 -6.56 2.20
N THR A 280 5.59 -6.15 1.84
CA THR A 280 4.53 -7.07 1.43
C THR A 280 4.75 -7.48 -0.02
N TYR A 281 4.62 -8.78 -0.32
CA TYR A 281 4.79 -9.28 -1.69
C TYR A 281 3.74 -8.72 -2.66
N LEU A 282 4.19 -8.27 -3.84
CA LEU A 282 3.32 -7.67 -4.84
C LEU A 282 2.46 -8.71 -5.57
N ASP A 283 3.05 -9.83 -5.98
CA ASP A 283 2.35 -10.87 -6.76
C ASP A 283 1.13 -11.46 -6.03
N PRO A 284 1.21 -11.86 -4.74
CA PRO A 284 0.04 -12.30 -4.00
C PRO A 284 -1.01 -11.18 -3.78
N ALA A 285 -0.58 -9.93 -3.57
CA ALA A 285 -1.50 -8.80 -3.41
C ALA A 285 -2.33 -8.57 -4.69
N LEU A 286 -1.68 -8.56 -5.86
CA LEU A 286 -2.34 -8.44 -7.16
C LEU A 286 -3.34 -9.57 -7.40
N LYS A 287 -2.93 -10.82 -7.14
CA LYS A 287 -3.82 -12.00 -7.26
C LYS A 287 -5.03 -11.93 -6.33
N SER A 288 -4.83 -11.48 -5.09
CA SER A 288 -5.91 -11.34 -4.11
C SER A 288 -6.91 -10.25 -4.51
N LEU A 289 -6.44 -9.18 -5.14
CA LEU A 289 -7.27 -8.07 -5.61
C LEU A 289 -7.87 -8.31 -7.00
N GLY A 290 -7.37 -9.30 -7.74
CA GLY A 290 -7.76 -9.55 -9.13
C GLY A 290 -7.35 -8.42 -10.06
N LEU A 291 -6.18 -7.80 -9.81
CA LEU A 291 -5.66 -6.64 -10.54
C LEU A 291 -4.38 -6.98 -11.30
N ASP A 292 -4.18 -6.28 -12.41
CA ASP A 292 -2.97 -6.36 -13.22
C ASP A 292 -2.12 -5.09 -13.05
N LEU A 293 -0.81 -5.21 -13.16
CA LEU A 293 0.07 -4.04 -13.25
C LEU A 293 -0.17 -3.27 -14.56
N VAL A 294 -0.24 -1.95 -14.47
CA VAL A 294 -0.14 -1.10 -15.66
C VAL A 294 1.34 -0.96 -16.01
N LEU A 295 1.72 -1.48 -17.18
CA LEU A 295 3.08 -1.39 -17.70
C LEU A 295 3.20 -0.19 -18.64
N ALA A 296 4.39 0.41 -18.69
CA ALA A 296 4.74 1.54 -19.57
C ALA A 296 5.20 1.09 -20.96
#